data_AF-A0AA90NMN9-F1
#
_entry.id   AF-A0AA90NMN9-F1
#
_cell.length_a   1.000
_cell.length_b   1.000
_cell.length_c   1.000
_cell.angle_alpha   90.00
_cell.angle_beta   90.00
_cell.angle_gamma   90.00
#
_symmetry.space_group_name_H-M   'P 1'
#
loop_
_entity.id
_entity.type
_entity.pdbx_description
1 polymer ?
#
loop_
_entity_poly.entity_id
_entity_poly.type
_entity_poly.pdbx_seq_one_letter_code
_entity_poly.pdbx_strand_id
1 'polypeptide(L)' 'MLKLENLKAGILALVKHSFWVIKCKFVFVKARYNGHGKNVNKPATLFALANIVRMGQLISAQD' A
#
# COMPACT_ATOMS: atom_id res chain seq x y z
N MET A 1 -19.71 20.68 -6.14
CA MET A 1 -18.59 20.74 -5.18
C MET A 1 -18.41 19.40 -4.45
N LEU A 2 -19.42 18.93 -3.71
CA LEU A 2 -19.36 17.70 -2.90
C LEU A 2 -18.94 16.41 -3.66
N LYS A 3 -19.42 16.21 -4.90
CA LYS A 3 -19.07 15.01 -5.70
C LYS A 3 -17.57 14.90 -5.99
N LEU A 4 -16.88 16.03 -6.21
CA LEU A 4 -15.45 16.07 -6.49
C LEU A 4 -14.63 15.75 -5.23
N GLU A 5 -15.07 16.26 -4.08
CA GLU A 5 -14.43 15.99 -2.77
C GLU A 5 -14.56 14.52 -2.39
N ASN A 6 -15.74 13.92 -2.61
CA ASN A 6 -15.97 12.50 -2.38
C ASN A 6 -15.09 11.62 -3.27
N LEU A 7 -14.96 11.96 -4.56
CA LEU A 7 -14.10 11.22 -5.48
C LEU A 7 -12.63 11.32 -5.06
N LYS A 8 -12.16 12.53 -4.71
CA LYS A 8 -10.81 12.75 -4.18
C LYS A 8 -10.58 11.95 -2.90
N ALA A 9 -11.54 11.93 -1.98
CA ALA A 9 -11.45 11.20 -0.73
C ALA A 9 -11.38 9.67 -0.95
N GLY A 10 -12.13 9.13 -1.91
CA GLY A 10 -12.07 7.71 -2.27
C GLY A 10 -10.70 7.30 -2.82
N ILE A 11 -10.16 8.07 -3.76
CA ILE A 11 -8.80 7.85 -4.28
C ILE A 11 -7.77 7.93 -3.15
N LEU A 12 -7.91 8.94 -2.27
CA LEU A 12 -7.01 9.11 -1.14
C LEU A 12 -7.09 7.95 -0.15
N ALA A 13 -8.28 7.39 0.09
CA ALA A 13 -8.48 6.24 0.97
C ALA A 13 -7.75 5.00 0.43
N LEU A 14 -7.86 4.72 -0.88
CA LEU A 14 -7.15 3.61 -1.53
C LEU A 14 -5.63 3.73 -1.37
N VAL A 15 -5.08 4.90 -1.67
CA VAL A 15 -3.64 5.17 -1.58
C VAL A 15 -3.16 5.10 -0.13
N LYS A 16 -3.82 5.85 0.79
CA LYS A 16 -3.44 5.88 2.22
C LYS A 16 -3.50 4.51 2.84
N HIS A 17 -4.50 3.71 2.53
CA HIS A 17 -4.65 2.38 3.11
C HIS A 17 -3.50 1.44 2.69
N SER A 18 -3.12 1.42 1.41
CA SER A 18 -1.93 0.65 0.98
C SER A 18 -0.65 1.10 1.69
N PHE A 19 -0.43 2.41 1.84
CA PHE A 19 0.73 2.93 2.60
C PHE A 19 0.69 2.56 4.08
N TRP A 20 -0.50 2.57 4.71
CA TRP A 20 -0.67 2.18 6.10
C TRP A 20 -0.37 0.68 6.30
N VAL A 21 -0.87 -0.19 5.40
CA VAL A 21 -0.56 -1.63 5.43
C VAL A 21 0.94 -1.87 5.30
N ILE A 22 1.61 -1.19 4.37
CA ILE A 22 3.07 -1.30 4.19
C ILE A 22 3.83 -0.87 5.45
N LYS A 23 3.41 0.22 6.12
CA LYS A 23 4.06 0.68 7.35
C LYS A 23 3.80 -0.23 8.55
N CYS A 24 2.55 -0.66 8.75
CA CYS A 24 2.14 -1.37 9.97
C CYS A 24 2.31 -2.90 9.90
N LYS A 25 1.99 -3.52 8.77
CA LYS A 25 2.07 -4.99 8.62
C LYS A 25 3.45 -5.46 8.16
N PHE A 26 4.11 -4.67 7.31
CA PHE A 26 5.42 -5.02 6.76
C PHE A 26 6.60 -4.31 7.46
N VAL A 27 6.32 -3.51 8.49
CA VAL A 27 7.31 -2.80 9.33
C VAL A 27 8.37 -2.11 8.46
N PHE A 28 7.89 -1.34 7.47
CA PHE A 28 8.77 -0.70 6.50
C PHE A 28 9.63 0.39 7.14
N VAL A 29 10.96 0.25 7.01
CA VAL A 29 11.96 1.24 7.42
C VAL A 29 12.58 1.86 6.16
N LYS A 30 12.59 3.19 6.09
CA LYS A 30 12.97 3.96 4.88
C LYS A 30 14.41 3.70 4.41
N ALA A 31 15.35 3.55 5.34
CA ALA A 31 16.73 3.20 5.05
C ALA A 31 17.17 2.09 6.02
N ARG A 32 17.39 0.88 5.49
CA ARG A 32 17.86 -0.27 6.28
C ARG A 32 19.21 -0.79 5.77
N TYR A 33 19.47 -0.68 4.48
CA TYR A 33 20.66 -1.25 3.86
C TYR A 33 21.63 -0.18 3.39
N ASN A 34 22.93 -0.51 3.43
CA ASN A 34 23.96 0.32 2.80
C ASN A 34 23.80 0.22 1.27
N GLY A 35 23.50 1.36 0.65
CA GLY A 35 23.27 1.51 -0.80
C GLY A 35 21.84 1.92 -1.16
N HIS A 36 21.69 2.98 -1.96
CA HIS A 36 20.41 3.59 -2.31
C HIS A 36 19.47 2.62 -3.07
N GLY A 37 19.99 1.87 -4.05
CA GLY A 37 19.18 0.97 -4.87
C GLY A 37 18.45 -0.12 -4.08
N LYS A 38 19.09 -0.66 -3.03
CA LYS A 38 18.49 -1.68 -2.16
C LYS A 38 17.31 -1.14 -1.34
N ASN A 39 17.36 0.15 -0.99
CA ASN A 39 16.29 0.81 -0.25
C ASN A 39 15.13 1.26 -1.14
N VAL A 40 15.38 1.57 -2.43
CA VAL A 40 14.34 1.98 -3.41
C VAL A 40 13.55 0.82 -3.97
N ASN A 41 14.17 -0.35 -4.19
CA ASN A 41 13.46 -1.50 -4.76
C ASN A 41 12.48 -2.14 -3.75
N LYS A 42 12.78 -2.06 -2.45
CA LYS A 42 11.98 -2.64 -1.37
C LYS A 42 10.54 -2.09 -1.28
N PRO A 43 10.29 -0.77 -1.28
CA PRO A 43 8.92 -0.25 -1.24
C PRO A 43 8.09 -0.64 -2.46
N ALA A 44 8.70 -0.75 -3.66
CA ALA A 44 7.99 -1.21 -4.86
C ALA A 44 7.51 -2.67 -4.71
N THR A 45 8.38 -3.56 -4.23
CA THR A 45 8.03 -4.96 -3.96
C THR A 45 6.95 -5.08 -2.87
N LEU A 46 7.07 -4.32 -1.78
CA LEU A 46 6.08 -4.34 -0.69
C LEU A 46 4.71 -3.81 -1.14
N PHE A 47 4.68 -2.84 -2.05
CA PHE A 47 3.43 -2.34 -2.63
C PHE A 47 2.72 -3.41 -3.46
N ALA A 48 3.46 -4.12 -4.32
CA ALA A 48 2.92 -5.23 -5.09
C ALA A 48 2.37 -6.33 -4.17
N LEU A 49 3.13 -6.72 -3.14
CA LEU A 49 2.71 -7.74 -2.18
C LEU A 49 1.47 -7.33 -1.38
N ALA A 50 1.38 -6.07 -0.94
CA ALA A 50 0.20 -5.56 -0.24
C ALA A 50 -1.06 -5.63 -1.11
N ASN A 51 -0.94 -5.38 -2.41
CA ASN A 51 -2.06 -5.53 -3.34
C ASN A 51 -2.46 -7.00 -3.52
N ILE A 52 -1.50 -7.93 -3.64
CA ILE A 52 -1.79 -9.38 -3.72
C ILE A 52 -2.53 -9.86 -2.47
N VAL A 53 -2.06 -9.49 -1.27
CA VAL A 53 -2.72 -9.87 -0.02
C VAL A 53 -4.15 -9.33 0.05
N ARG A 54 -4.36 -8.07 -0.34
CA ARG A 54 -5.71 -7.48 -0.40
C ARG A 54 -6.60 -8.25 -1.38
N MET A 55 -6.10 -8.60 -2.55
CA MET A 55 -6.88 -9.37 -3.53
C MET A 55 -7.25 -10.76 -3.00
N GLY A 56 -6.32 -11.45 -2.32
CA GLY A 56 -6.61 -12.73 -1.66
C GLY A 56 -7.73 -12.60 -0.62
N GLN A 57 -7.71 -11.56 0.21
CA GLN A 57 -8.76 -11.31 1.20
C GLN A 57 -10.13 -11.03 0.56
N LEU A 58 -10.16 -10.33 -0.57
CA LEU A 58 -11.41 -10.06 -1.30
C LEU A 58 -11.98 -11.33 -1.91
N ILE A 59 -11.13 -12.20 -2.47
CA ILE A 59 -11.55 -13.50 -3.02
C ILE A 59 -12.11 -14.37 -1.90
N SER A 60 -11.42 -14.49 -0.76
CA SER A 60 -11.90 -15.27 0.39
C SER A 60 -13.14 -14.69 1.09
N ALA A 61 -13.51 -13.44 0.80
CA ALA A 61 -14.75 -12.83 1.30
C ALA A 61 -15.92 -12.96 0.31
N GLN A 62 -15.64 -13.44 -0.90
CA GLN A 62 -16.62 -13.65 -1.97
C GLN A 62 -17.23 -15.08 -1.92
N ASP A 63 -16.54 -16.02 -1.28
CA ASP A 63 -17.00 -17.38 -0.93
C ASP A 63 -17.81 -17.40 0.38
#